data_AF-A0A7W7G4S1-F1
#
_entry.id   AF-A0A7W7G4S1-F1
#
_cell.length_a   1.000
_cell.length_b   1.000
_cell.length_c   1.000
_cell.angle_alpha   90.00
_cell.angle_beta   90.00
_cell.angle_gamma   90.00
#
_symmetry.space_group_name_H-M   'P 1'
#
loop_
_entity.id
_entity.type
_entity.pdbx_description
1 polymer ?
#
loop_
_entity_poly.entity_id
_entity_poly.type
_entity_poly.pdbx_seq_one_letter_code
_entity_poly.pdbx_strand_id
1 'polypeptide(L)'
;MRIRTVALVLVVGLVGGCDWAGGDGRDRNPENRPGYVLGERDGGPPHKIRGDGDVTSFQLFGGADVVRVRLADLGGDLYELSTPDDSKAAPTASIEGADLVAGLRATGRGGPAVLTVVLSDDVRWQVRLAGGAQDESVDLSGGRGGDVDFSAGTTRAAVVLPAADGTQKVTLGGGASLLSVRVPGRAPVRVSALGGAGSVTIDGQVRTGVAGGSVWAQDGWEGAAARYDVNATSGVATITVERF
;
A
#
# COMPACT_ATOMS: atom_id res chain seq x y z
N MET A 1 -29.07 34.76 37.40
CA MET A 1 -28.44 34.26 38.64
C MET A 1 -29.43 33.36 39.39
N ARG A 2 -29.32 32.04 39.21
CA ARG A 2 -30.00 31.00 40.00
C ARG A 2 -29.07 29.79 40.06
N ILE A 3 -28.45 29.60 41.22
CA ILE A 3 -27.51 28.50 41.50
C ILE A 3 -28.35 27.31 41.98
N ARG A 4 -28.26 26.17 41.28
CA ARG A 4 -28.80 24.89 41.73
C ARG A 4 -27.64 24.03 42.22
N THR A 5 -27.56 23.86 43.53
CA THR A 5 -26.66 22.93 44.22
C THR A 5 -27.13 21.51 43.96
N VAL A 6 -26.29 20.67 43.36
CA VAL A 6 -26.51 19.22 43.26
C VAL A 6 -25.56 18.54 44.23
N ALA A 7 -26.12 17.86 45.22
CA ALA A 7 -25.40 17.07 46.21
C ALA A 7 -24.91 15.76 45.58
N LEU A 8 -23.60 15.53 45.64
CA LEU A 8 -22.95 14.29 45.24
C LEU A 8 -23.01 13.33 46.45
N VAL A 9 -23.79 12.25 46.34
CA VAL A 9 -23.78 11.16 47.33
C VAL A 9 -22.75 10.13 46.87
N LEU A 10 -21.65 10.06 47.63
CA LEU A 10 -20.59 9.08 47.49
C LEU A 10 -20.99 7.81 48.27
N VAL A 11 -21.22 6.70 47.58
CA VAL A 11 -21.35 5.38 48.21
C VAL A 11 -20.11 4.57 47.87
N VAL A 12 -19.24 4.41 48.87
CA VAL A 12 -18.14 3.44 48.87
C VAL A 12 -18.61 2.25 49.71
N GLY A 13 -18.75 1.09 49.07
CA GLY A 13 -18.99 -0.20 49.70
C GLY A 13 -17.95 -1.20 49.19
N LEU A 14 -17.18 -1.75 50.12
CA LEU A 14 -15.99 -2.56 49.95
C LEU A 14 -16.31 -4.08 49.97
N VAL A 15 -15.39 -4.85 49.37
CA VAL A 15 -15.01 -6.26 49.60
C VAL A 15 -15.68 -7.39 48.80
N GLY A 16 -14.80 -8.16 48.14
CA GLY A 16 -14.93 -9.52 47.61
C GLY A 16 -13.96 -9.65 46.43
N GLY A 17 -12.72 -10.13 46.57
CA GLY A 17 -12.35 -11.46 47.04
C GLY A 17 -12.33 -12.43 45.84
N CYS A 18 -11.14 -12.99 45.54
CA CYS A 18 -10.74 -14.05 44.59
C CYS A 18 -11.90 -14.92 44.00
N ASP A 19 -11.85 -15.50 42.80
CA ASP A 19 -10.80 -16.37 42.26
C ASP A 19 -11.23 -16.96 40.88
N TRP A 20 -10.26 -17.55 40.17
CA TRP A 20 -10.35 -18.67 39.20
C TRP A 20 -10.55 -18.39 37.70
N ALA A 21 -9.40 -18.46 37.02
CA ALA A 21 -9.27 -19.16 35.74
C ALA A 21 -9.88 -20.57 35.82
N GLY A 22 -11.18 -20.66 35.54
CA GLY A 22 -11.86 -21.93 35.29
C GLY A 22 -11.44 -22.48 33.93
N GLY A 23 -10.38 -23.30 33.92
CA GLY A 23 -10.22 -24.30 32.87
C GLY A 23 -11.45 -25.22 32.93
N ASP A 24 -12.20 -25.29 31.84
CA ASP A 24 -13.50 -25.99 31.73
C ASP A 24 -13.41 -27.52 31.84
N GLY A 25 -12.28 -28.05 32.33
CA GLY A 25 -12.00 -29.48 32.43
C GLY A 25 -11.98 -30.20 31.08
N ARG A 26 -12.10 -29.48 29.96
CA ARG A 26 -12.07 -30.09 28.64
C ARG A 26 -10.63 -30.26 28.22
N ASP A 27 -10.18 -31.50 28.18
CA ASP A 27 -8.92 -31.84 27.54
C ASP A 27 -8.98 -31.42 26.06
N ARG A 28 -8.15 -30.43 25.71
CA ARG A 28 -7.97 -29.93 24.34
C ARG A 28 -6.75 -30.57 23.67
N ASN A 29 -6.10 -31.54 24.33
CA ASN A 29 -5.03 -32.31 23.73
C ASN A 29 -5.62 -33.20 22.62
N PRO A 30 -5.25 -32.98 21.34
CA PRO A 30 -5.76 -33.75 20.21
C PRO A 30 -5.42 -35.24 20.27
N GLU A 31 -4.39 -35.63 21.02
CA GLU A 31 -3.97 -37.03 21.17
C GLU A 31 -4.96 -37.88 21.99
N ASN A 32 -5.77 -37.25 22.85
CA ASN A 32 -6.73 -37.93 23.74
C ASN A 32 -8.17 -37.95 23.20
N ARG A 33 -8.41 -37.55 21.94
CA ARG A 33 -9.74 -37.53 21.31
C ARG A 33 -9.77 -38.25 19.95
N PRO A 34 -9.87 -39.60 19.94
CA PRO A 34 -10.07 -40.33 18.69
C PRO A 34 -11.43 -39.94 18.08
N GLY A 35 -11.40 -39.24 16.94
CA GLY A 35 -12.59 -38.71 16.25
C GLY A 35 -12.70 -37.17 16.21
N TYR A 36 -11.75 -36.44 16.80
CA TYR A 36 -11.63 -35.00 16.52
C TYR A 36 -11.04 -34.80 15.13
N VAL A 37 -11.92 -34.70 14.13
CA VAL A 37 -11.56 -34.11 12.85
C VAL A 37 -11.40 -32.63 13.13
N LEU A 38 -10.16 -32.10 13.10
CA LEU A 38 -9.99 -30.67 12.82
C LEU A 38 -10.75 -30.47 11.52
N GLY A 39 -11.91 -29.81 11.58
CA GLY A 39 -12.69 -29.54 10.40
C GLY A 39 -11.73 -28.92 9.40
N GLU A 40 -11.45 -29.64 8.33
CA GLU A 40 -10.76 -29.14 7.17
C GLU A 40 -11.46 -27.81 6.89
N ARG A 41 -10.77 -26.69 7.11
CA ARG A 41 -11.30 -25.41 6.67
C ARG A 41 -11.15 -25.46 5.17
N ASP A 42 -12.13 -26.07 4.51
CA ASP A 42 -12.31 -26.00 3.08
C ASP A 42 -12.18 -24.53 2.70
N GLY A 43 -11.22 -24.29 1.80
CA GLY A 43 -10.88 -22.97 1.29
C GLY A 43 -12.16 -22.29 0.88
N GLY A 44 -12.44 -21.13 1.48
CA GLY A 44 -13.43 -20.24 0.89
C GLY A 44 -13.02 -20.00 -0.57
N PRO A 45 -13.96 -19.68 -1.48
CA PRO A 45 -13.59 -19.36 -2.84
C PRO A 45 -12.45 -18.34 -2.83
N PRO A 46 -11.42 -18.54 -3.67
CA PRO A 46 -10.23 -17.71 -3.62
C PRO A 46 -10.66 -16.25 -3.66
N HIS A 47 -10.08 -15.43 -2.78
CA HIS A 47 -10.35 -14.00 -2.74
C HIS A 47 -9.73 -13.37 -3.99
N LYS A 48 -10.32 -13.60 -5.16
CA LYS A 48 -9.81 -13.24 -6.47
C LYS A 48 -10.91 -12.58 -7.29
N ILE A 49 -10.59 -11.43 -7.86
CA ILE A 49 -11.44 -10.70 -8.80
C ILE A 49 -10.64 -10.48 -10.07
N ARG A 50 -11.23 -10.79 -11.22
CA ARG A 50 -10.71 -10.45 -12.55
C ARG A 50 -11.76 -9.68 -13.32
N GLY A 51 -11.32 -8.89 -14.28
CA GLY A 51 -12.22 -8.22 -15.20
C GLY A 51 -11.47 -7.51 -16.32
N ASP A 52 -12.26 -7.08 -17.29
CA ASP A 52 -11.88 -6.26 -18.43
C ASP A 52 -12.50 -4.85 -18.30
N GLY A 53 -12.43 -4.05 -19.36
CA GLY A 53 -13.06 -2.74 -19.42
C GLY A 53 -12.27 -1.75 -20.27
N ASP A 54 -12.62 -0.47 -20.17
CA ASP A 54 -11.84 0.65 -20.72
C ASP A 54 -11.29 1.44 -19.54
N VAL A 55 -10.30 0.86 -18.85
CA VAL A 55 -9.69 1.42 -17.64
C VAL A 55 -8.24 1.77 -17.88
N THR A 56 -7.83 2.93 -17.38
CA THR A 56 -6.44 3.42 -17.46
C THR A 56 -5.90 3.84 -16.10
N SER A 57 -6.72 3.82 -15.05
CA SER A 57 -6.29 4.09 -13.68
C SER A 57 -6.68 2.96 -12.74
N PHE A 58 -5.85 2.74 -11.73
CA PHE A 58 -6.12 1.88 -10.60
C PHE A 58 -6.02 2.69 -9.32
N GLN A 59 -7.06 2.65 -8.49
CA GLN A 59 -7.10 3.36 -7.22
C GLN A 59 -7.45 2.41 -6.08
N LEU A 60 -6.63 2.38 -5.02
CA LEU A 60 -6.90 1.60 -3.82
C LEU A 60 -7.14 2.53 -2.62
N PHE A 61 -8.35 2.53 -2.06
CA PHE A 61 -8.69 3.32 -0.87
C PHE A 61 -8.59 2.55 0.45
N GLY A 62 -8.63 1.22 0.39
CA GLY A 62 -8.56 0.36 1.58
C GLY A 62 -7.11 0.09 1.99
N GLY A 63 -6.80 0.27 3.28
CA GLY A 63 -5.48 -0.07 3.80
C GLY A 63 -5.25 -1.57 3.89
N ALA A 64 -4.02 -2.01 3.62
CA ALA A 64 -3.59 -3.40 3.69
C ALA A 64 -2.36 -3.53 4.62
N ASP A 65 -1.95 -4.75 4.94
CA ASP A 65 -0.64 -4.94 5.58
C ASP A 65 0.47 -4.79 4.52
N VAL A 66 0.22 -5.33 3.32
CA VAL A 66 1.11 -5.28 2.15
C VAL A 66 0.29 -5.08 0.88
N VAL A 67 0.75 -4.20 -0.01
CA VAL A 67 0.22 -4.03 -1.38
C VAL A 67 1.31 -4.30 -2.40
N ARG A 68 1.02 -5.14 -3.39
CA ARG A 68 1.91 -5.40 -4.52
C ARG A 68 1.16 -5.20 -5.81
N VAL A 69 1.56 -4.21 -6.59
CA VAL A 69 1.06 -3.97 -7.95
C VAL A 69 2.15 -4.38 -8.92
N ARG A 70 1.80 -5.18 -9.92
CA ARG A 70 2.70 -5.56 -11.01
C ARG A 70 1.97 -5.63 -12.33
N LEU A 71 2.71 -5.56 -13.43
CA LEU A 71 2.17 -5.81 -14.76
C LEU A 71 2.32 -7.27 -15.18
N ALA A 72 1.46 -7.72 -16.10
CA ALA A 72 1.60 -8.96 -16.86
C ALA A 72 0.65 -8.98 -18.07
N ASP A 73 0.96 -9.83 -19.05
CA ASP A 73 0.00 -10.27 -20.05
C ASP A 73 -1.14 -11.05 -19.35
N LEU A 74 -2.33 -10.47 -19.37
CA LEU A 74 -3.57 -11.04 -18.81
C LEU A 74 -4.51 -11.56 -19.91
N GLY A 75 -4.06 -11.59 -21.16
CA GLY A 75 -4.87 -11.95 -22.31
C GLY A 75 -6.04 -10.97 -22.50
N GLY A 76 -7.27 -11.45 -22.32
CA GLY A 76 -8.47 -10.63 -22.48
C GLY A 76 -8.85 -9.80 -21.24
N ASP A 77 -8.32 -10.14 -20.07
CA ASP A 77 -8.57 -9.40 -18.84
C ASP A 77 -7.63 -8.18 -18.74
N LEU A 78 -8.05 -7.14 -18.03
CA LEU A 78 -7.20 -5.97 -17.75
C LEU A 78 -6.66 -5.95 -16.33
N TYR A 79 -7.29 -6.67 -15.40
CA TYR A 79 -6.85 -6.68 -14.02
C TYR A 79 -7.18 -7.99 -13.30
N GLU A 80 -6.37 -8.29 -12.28
CA GLU A 80 -6.61 -9.30 -11.28
C GLU A 80 -6.25 -8.75 -9.90
N LEU A 81 -7.15 -8.86 -8.94
CA LEU A 81 -6.91 -8.54 -7.54
C LEU A 81 -7.04 -9.81 -6.73
N SER A 82 -6.10 -10.08 -5.82
CA SER A 82 -6.22 -11.23 -4.94
C SER A 82 -5.61 -11.04 -3.55
N THR A 83 -6.15 -11.77 -2.58
CA THR A 83 -5.55 -11.98 -1.25
C THR A 83 -5.49 -13.48 -0.91
N PRO A 84 -4.63 -13.91 0.03
CA PRO A 84 -4.64 -15.29 0.53
C PRO A 84 -5.99 -15.71 1.11
N ASP A 85 -6.31 -17.00 1.06
CA ASP A 85 -7.58 -17.56 1.54
C ASP A 85 -7.77 -17.39 3.05
N ASP A 86 -6.68 -17.31 3.82
CA ASP A 86 -6.69 -17.08 5.27
C ASP A 86 -6.69 -15.58 5.64
N SER A 87 -6.59 -14.70 4.64
CA SER A 87 -6.48 -13.25 4.84
C SER A 87 -7.68 -12.65 5.56
N LYS A 88 -7.42 -11.72 6.50
CA LYS A 88 -8.43 -10.91 7.19
C LYS A 88 -9.23 -9.98 6.25
N ALA A 89 -8.76 -9.80 5.02
CA ALA A 89 -9.37 -8.95 4.02
C ALA A 89 -9.50 -9.65 2.66
N ALA A 90 -10.56 -9.33 1.93
CA ALA A 90 -10.77 -9.74 0.54
C ALA A 90 -10.95 -8.50 -0.34
N PRO A 91 -10.47 -8.52 -1.60
CA PRO A 91 -10.61 -7.39 -2.48
C PRO A 91 -12.08 -7.17 -2.88
N THR A 92 -12.39 -5.92 -3.16
CA THR A 92 -13.60 -5.47 -3.86
C THR A 92 -13.16 -4.55 -4.98
N ALA A 93 -13.87 -4.53 -6.11
CA ALA A 93 -13.56 -3.64 -7.22
C ALA A 93 -14.84 -3.16 -7.90
N SER A 94 -14.80 -1.93 -8.41
CA SER A 94 -15.81 -1.32 -9.27
C SER A 94 -15.12 -0.46 -10.33
N ILE A 95 -15.79 -0.25 -11.46
CA ILE A 95 -15.29 0.64 -12.51
C ILE A 95 -16.14 1.92 -12.50
N GLU A 96 -15.47 3.07 -12.43
CA GLU A 96 -16.08 4.40 -12.50
C GLU A 96 -15.45 5.17 -13.67
N GLY A 97 -16.11 5.14 -14.83
CA GLY A 97 -15.50 5.67 -16.06
C GLY A 97 -14.24 4.87 -16.42
N ALA A 98 -13.08 5.53 -16.42
CA ALA A 98 -11.78 4.90 -16.71
C ALA A 98 -11.02 4.45 -15.44
N ASP A 99 -11.65 4.58 -14.27
CA ASP A 99 -11.02 4.29 -12.98
C ASP A 99 -11.45 2.91 -12.45
N LEU A 100 -10.48 2.01 -12.28
CA LEU A 100 -10.64 0.79 -11.50
C LEU A 100 -10.49 1.14 -10.01
N VAL A 101 -11.63 1.27 -9.33
CA VAL A 101 -11.70 1.60 -7.90
C VAL A 101 -11.73 0.32 -7.09
N ALA A 102 -10.68 0.10 -6.32
CA ALA A 102 -10.49 -1.06 -5.46
C ALA A 102 -10.60 -0.71 -3.96
N GLY A 103 -11.10 -1.69 -3.21
CA GLY A 103 -11.21 -1.64 -1.76
C GLY A 103 -10.96 -3.00 -1.13
N LEU A 104 -11.07 -3.05 0.19
CA LEU A 104 -10.92 -4.27 0.97
C LEU A 104 -12.11 -4.41 1.91
N ARG A 105 -12.74 -5.59 1.91
CA ARG A 105 -13.78 -5.96 2.87
C ARG A 105 -13.23 -6.95 3.90
N ALA A 106 -13.74 -6.89 5.12
CA ALA A 106 -13.41 -7.87 6.14
C ALA A 106 -13.91 -9.28 5.78
N THR A 107 -13.15 -10.30 6.15
CA THR A 107 -13.48 -11.72 5.91
C THR A 107 -13.81 -12.47 7.20
N GLY A 108 -13.53 -11.89 8.36
CA GLY A 108 -13.60 -12.56 9.67
C GLY A 108 -12.43 -13.51 9.96
N ARG A 109 -11.42 -13.57 9.09
CA ARG A 109 -10.20 -14.38 9.28
C ARG A 109 -9.10 -13.56 9.94
N GLY A 110 -8.03 -14.25 10.37
CA GLY A 110 -6.91 -13.65 11.12
C GLY A 110 -5.61 -13.49 10.34
N GLY A 111 -5.51 -14.03 9.12
CA GLY A 111 -4.29 -13.96 8.31
C GLY A 111 -4.01 -12.53 7.81
N PRO A 112 -2.78 -12.26 7.34
CA PRO A 112 -2.39 -10.93 6.91
C PRO A 112 -3.18 -10.46 5.67
N ALA A 113 -3.42 -9.15 5.58
CA ALA A 113 -3.98 -8.50 4.40
C ALA A 113 -2.86 -8.22 3.38
N VAL A 114 -2.49 -9.25 2.62
CA VAL A 114 -1.54 -9.13 1.50
C VAL A 114 -2.33 -9.04 0.20
N LEU A 115 -2.44 -7.84 -0.35
CA LEU A 115 -3.12 -7.59 -1.62
C LEU A 115 -2.12 -7.68 -2.77
N THR A 116 -2.37 -8.61 -3.70
CA THR A 116 -1.68 -8.69 -4.98
C THR A 116 -2.60 -8.16 -6.07
N VAL A 117 -2.11 -7.18 -6.83
CA VAL A 117 -2.76 -6.58 -7.97
C VAL A 117 -1.90 -6.85 -9.19
N VAL A 118 -2.50 -7.47 -10.19
CA VAL A 118 -1.89 -7.67 -11.50
C VAL A 118 -2.69 -6.83 -12.48
N LEU A 119 -2.01 -5.94 -13.20
CA LEU A 119 -2.62 -5.11 -14.22
C LEU A 119 -2.07 -5.51 -15.59
N SER A 120 -2.86 -5.34 -16.65
CA SER A 120 -2.41 -5.64 -18.01
C SER A 120 -1.24 -4.75 -18.40
N ASP A 121 -0.20 -5.33 -19.01
CA ASP A 121 0.97 -4.61 -19.53
C ASP A 121 0.69 -3.80 -20.81
N ASP A 122 -0.46 -4.04 -21.44
CA ASP A 122 -0.90 -3.32 -22.63
C ASP A 122 -1.46 -1.92 -22.35
N VAL A 123 -1.72 -1.59 -21.08
CA VAL A 123 -2.30 -0.31 -20.66
C VAL A 123 -1.25 0.57 -20.01
N ARG A 124 -1.28 1.87 -20.31
CA ARG A 124 -0.50 2.88 -19.58
C ARG A 124 -1.25 3.28 -18.32
N TRP A 125 -0.85 2.74 -17.18
CA TRP A 125 -1.57 2.90 -15.92
C TRP A 125 -1.22 4.17 -15.14
N GLN A 126 -2.24 4.77 -14.54
CA GLN A 126 -2.10 5.65 -13.38
C GLN A 126 -2.44 4.87 -12.11
N VAL A 127 -1.45 4.61 -11.26
CA VAL A 127 -1.62 3.81 -10.03
C VAL A 127 -1.68 4.74 -8.83
N ARG A 128 -2.75 4.68 -8.06
CA ARG A 128 -2.93 5.46 -6.82
C ARG A 128 -3.23 4.57 -5.62
N LEU A 129 -2.38 4.62 -4.61
CA LEU A 129 -2.54 3.93 -3.33
C LEU A 129 -2.87 4.95 -2.25
N ALA A 130 -4.15 5.03 -1.90
CA ALA A 130 -4.70 5.98 -0.93
C ALA A 130 -5.06 5.36 0.43
N GLY A 131 -5.02 4.03 0.55
CA GLY A 131 -5.32 3.32 1.80
C GLY A 131 -4.14 3.20 2.77
N GLY A 132 -2.91 3.26 2.25
CA GLY A 132 -1.68 3.04 3.03
C GLY A 132 -1.47 1.56 3.40
N ALA A 133 -0.21 1.19 3.59
CA ALA A 133 0.19 -0.12 4.10
C ALA A 133 1.56 -0.04 4.77
N GLN A 134 1.99 -1.12 5.44
CA GLN A 134 3.37 -1.17 5.92
C GLN A 134 4.35 -1.23 4.74
N ASP A 135 4.01 -2.01 3.72
CA ASP A 135 4.83 -2.17 2.51
C ASP A 135 3.96 -2.03 1.26
N GLU A 136 4.30 -1.07 0.40
CA GLU A 136 3.67 -0.84 -0.88
C GLU A 136 4.72 -0.92 -1.98
N SER A 137 4.46 -1.79 -2.96
CA SER A 137 5.32 -1.96 -4.13
C SER A 137 4.51 -1.84 -5.41
N VAL A 138 5.03 -1.06 -6.36
CA VAL A 138 4.44 -0.86 -7.68
C VAL A 138 5.50 -1.09 -8.73
N ASP A 139 5.38 -2.18 -9.46
CA ASP A 139 6.29 -2.55 -10.56
C ASP A 139 5.57 -2.37 -11.89
N LEU A 140 5.91 -1.29 -12.60
CA LEU A 140 5.43 -0.99 -13.94
C LEU A 140 6.43 -1.40 -15.04
N SER A 141 7.48 -2.14 -14.69
CA SER A 141 8.42 -2.66 -15.68
C SER A 141 7.71 -3.55 -16.71
N GLY A 142 8.17 -3.48 -17.96
CA GLY A 142 7.52 -4.18 -19.09
C GLY A 142 6.29 -3.45 -19.69
N GLY A 143 5.75 -2.42 -19.04
CA GLY A 143 4.57 -1.69 -19.52
C GLY A 143 4.86 -0.51 -20.44
N ARG A 144 3.78 0.18 -20.86
CA ARG A 144 3.78 1.35 -21.78
C ARG A 144 4.00 2.72 -21.10
N GLY A 145 4.65 2.73 -19.93
CA GLY A 145 4.76 3.92 -19.08
C GLY A 145 3.80 3.90 -17.89
N GLY A 146 3.55 5.05 -17.29
CA GLY A 146 2.61 5.21 -16.19
C GLY A 146 3.12 6.09 -15.07
N ASP A 147 2.20 6.44 -14.17
CA ASP A 147 2.42 7.30 -13.00
C ASP A 147 2.04 6.55 -11.72
N VAL A 148 2.70 6.88 -10.61
CA VAL A 148 2.46 6.27 -9.30
C VAL A 148 2.24 7.34 -8.24
N ASP A 149 1.19 7.21 -7.45
CA ASP A 149 0.86 8.09 -6.32
C ASP A 149 0.61 7.26 -5.06
N PHE A 150 1.42 7.52 -4.03
CA PHE A 150 1.20 7.02 -2.67
C PHE A 150 0.61 8.15 -1.82
N SER A 151 -0.71 8.24 -1.78
CA SER A 151 -1.42 9.36 -1.15
C SER A 151 -1.44 9.24 0.38
N ALA A 152 -1.42 8.01 0.91
CA ALA A 152 -1.39 7.74 2.35
C ALA A 152 0.03 7.41 2.85
N GLY A 153 0.18 7.36 4.17
CA GLY A 153 1.47 7.03 4.79
C GLY A 153 1.79 5.54 4.68
N THR A 154 3.08 5.22 4.51
CA THR A 154 3.59 3.84 4.46
C THR A 154 4.93 3.73 5.16
N THR A 155 5.35 2.54 5.58
CA THR A 155 6.74 2.37 6.04
C THR A 155 7.69 2.31 4.83
N ARG A 156 7.33 1.55 3.79
CA ARG A 156 8.13 1.37 2.58
C ARG A 156 7.27 1.55 1.34
N ALA A 157 7.62 2.53 0.51
CA ALA A 157 7.16 2.66 -0.87
C ALA A 157 8.29 2.25 -1.83
N ALA A 158 8.04 1.26 -2.69
CA ALA A 158 8.96 0.83 -3.73
C ALA A 158 8.31 0.97 -5.12
N VAL A 159 9.02 1.58 -6.06
CA VAL A 159 8.56 1.76 -7.43
C VAL A 159 9.62 1.31 -8.41
N VAL A 160 9.21 0.56 -9.42
CA VAL A 160 10.01 0.30 -10.62
C VAL A 160 9.23 0.85 -11.81
N LEU A 161 9.81 1.81 -12.53
CA LEU A 161 9.21 2.36 -13.74
C LEU A 161 9.78 1.68 -14.99
N PRO A 162 9.03 1.63 -16.11
CA PRO A 162 9.56 1.25 -17.41
C PRO A 162 10.41 2.40 -18.00
N ALA A 163 10.93 2.18 -19.21
CA ALA A 163 11.63 3.23 -19.97
C ALA A 163 10.74 4.47 -20.14
N ALA A 164 11.33 5.65 -19.94
CA ALA A 164 10.59 6.89 -19.95
C ALA A 164 9.89 7.09 -21.30
N ASP A 165 8.57 7.27 -21.24
CA ASP A 165 7.76 7.76 -22.34
C ASP A 165 6.95 8.97 -21.88
N GLY A 166 7.30 10.15 -22.39
CA GLY A 166 6.81 11.42 -21.84
C GLY A 166 7.37 11.69 -20.43
N THR A 167 6.66 12.51 -19.67
CA THR A 167 6.97 12.70 -18.23
C THR A 167 6.25 11.63 -17.42
N GLN A 168 7.00 10.80 -16.71
CA GLN A 168 6.46 9.83 -15.75
C GLN A 168 6.70 10.31 -14.33
N LYS A 169 5.67 10.23 -13.50
CA LYS A 169 5.64 10.81 -12.16
C LYS A 169 5.57 9.74 -11.09
N VAL A 170 6.35 9.93 -10.04
CA VAL A 170 6.17 9.24 -8.76
C VAL A 170 5.90 10.30 -7.70
N THR A 171 4.73 10.26 -7.10
CA THR A 171 4.33 11.18 -6.03
C THR A 171 4.18 10.40 -4.73
N LEU A 172 4.87 10.86 -3.70
CA LEU A 172 4.66 10.42 -2.33
C LEU A 172 3.96 11.56 -1.57
N GLY A 173 2.64 11.41 -1.46
CA GLY A 173 1.73 12.33 -0.78
C GLY A 173 1.77 12.17 0.74
N GLY A 174 1.77 10.92 1.22
CA GLY A 174 1.90 10.59 2.64
C GLY A 174 3.36 10.49 3.12
N GLY A 175 3.59 10.46 4.43
CA GLY A 175 4.93 10.26 4.97
C GLY A 175 5.42 8.81 4.78
N ALA A 176 6.74 8.62 4.62
CA ALA A 176 7.33 7.28 4.60
C ALA A 176 8.68 7.16 5.30
N SER A 177 9.03 5.95 5.74
CA SER A 177 10.41 5.69 6.19
C SER A 177 11.35 5.51 4.99
N LEU A 178 10.87 4.89 3.92
CA LEU A 178 11.64 4.71 2.69
C LEU A 178 10.76 4.94 1.46
N LEU A 179 11.24 5.76 0.54
CA LEU A 179 10.85 5.77 -0.86
C LEU A 179 12.02 5.27 -1.71
N SER A 180 11.82 4.15 -2.41
CA SER A 180 12.78 3.61 -3.37
C SER A 180 12.18 3.66 -4.77
N VAL A 181 12.86 4.33 -5.70
CA VAL A 181 12.45 4.43 -7.10
C VAL A 181 13.58 3.90 -7.98
N ARG A 182 13.26 2.95 -8.84
CA ARG A 182 14.20 2.36 -9.80
C ARG A 182 13.74 2.70 -11.20
N VAL A 183 14.64 3.24 -12.01
CA VAL A 183 14.34 3.67 -13.39
C VAL A 183 15.39 3.13 -14.37
N PRO A 184 15.01 2.65 -15.56
CA PRO A 184 15.97 2.17 -16.54
C PRO A 184 16.54 3.30 -17.39
N GLY A 185 17.58 2.97 -18.16
CA GLY A 185 18.08 3.81 -19.24
C GLY A 185 18.70 5.13 -18.77
N ARG A 186 18.61 6.18 -19.61
CA ARG A 186 19.32 7.46 -19.44
C ARG A 186 18.44 8.70 -19.42
N ALA A 187 17.10 8.53 -19.41
CA ALA A 187 16.21 9.68 -19.33
C ALA A 187 16.50 10.46 -18.03
N PRO A 188 16.51 11.80 -18.08
CA PRO A 188 16.88 12.62 -16.93
C PRO A 188 15.82 12.52 -15.84
N VAL A 189 16.29 12.59 -14.59
CA VAL A 189 15.46 12.50 -13.38
C VAL A 189 15.46 13.86 -12.66
N ARG A 190 14.29 14.25 -12.15
CA ARG A 190 14.16 15.27 -11.12
C ARG A 190 13.63 14.66 -9.84
N VAL A 191 14.20 15.04 -8.71
CA VAL A 191 13.76 14.64 -7.36
C VAL A 191 13.48 15.89 -6.54
N SER A 192 12.27 15.99 -6.02
CA SER A 192 11.80 17.08 -5.16
C SER A 192 11.45 16.55 -3.77
N ALA A 193 12.18 16.98 -2.74
CA ALA A 193 11.90 16.67 -1.34
C ALA A 193 11.17 17.86 -0.71
N LEU A 194 9.92 18.09 -1.12
CA LEU A 194 9.14 19.27 -0.72
C LEU A 194 8.80 19.25 0.77
N GLY A 195 8.49 18.09 1.34
CA GLY A 195 8.28 17.90 2.78
C GLY A 195 9.56 17.71 3.60
N GLY A 196 10.73 17.72 2.95
CA GLY A 196 12.03 17.43 3.56
C GLY A 196 12.34 15.94 3.64
N ALA A 197 13.62 15.61 3.89
CA ALA A 197 14.03 14.23 4.07
C ALA A 197 15.22 14.05 5.02
N GLY A 198 15.30 12.90 5.67
CA GLY A 198 16.49 12.52 6.45
C GLY A 198 17.70 12.31 5.54
N SER A 199 17.51 11.59 4.44
CA SER A 199 18.50 11.47 3.37
C SER A 199 17.87 11.32 1.99
N VAL A 200 18.60 11.72 0.96
CA VAL A 200 18.26 11.55 -0.45
C VAL A 200 19.50 11.02 -1.17
N THR A 201 19.36 9.88 -1.85
CA THR A 201 20.38 9.29 -2.70
C THR A 201 19.88 9.28 -4.15
N ILE A 202 20.65 9.87 -5.07
CA ILE A 202 20.36 9.89 -6.51
C ILE A 202 21.58 9.37 -7.24
N ASP A 203 21.45 8.25 -7.96
CA ASP A 203 22.55 7.64 -8.73
C ASP A 203 23.85 7.52 -7.88
N GLY A 204 23.70 7.07 -6.62
CA GLY A 204 24.79 6.88 -5.65
C GLY A 204 25.27 8.15 -4.92
N GLN A 205 24.81 9.34 -5.32
CA GLN A 205 25.14 10.60 -4.64
C GLN A 205 24.22 10.82 -3.44
N VAL A 206 24.78 10.77 -2.24
CA VAL A 206 24.04 10.87 -0.97
C VAL A 206 24.03 12.30 -0.45
N ARG A 207 22.88 12.72 0.07
CA ARG A 207 22.66 13.99 0.80
C ARG A 207 21.89 13.69 2.08
N THR A 208 22.27 14.32 3.18
CA THR A 208 21.66 14.10 4.51
C THR A 208 21.16 15.42 5.10
N GLY A 209 20.13 15.37 5.95
CA GLY A 209 19.56 16.58 6.56
C GLY A 209 18.90 17.49 5.52
N VAL A 210 18.10 16.91 4.63
CA VAL A 210 17.50 17.61 3.49
C VAL A 210 16.34 18.48 3.97
N ALA A 211 16.48 19.79 3.79
CA ALA A 211 15.44 20.75 4.07
C ALA A 211 14.25 20.60 3.10
N GLY A 212 13.04 20.93 3.58
CA GLY A 212 11.85 21.01 2.74
C GLY A 212 12.02 22.03 1.62
N GLY A 213 11.46 21.71 0.45
CA GLY A 213 11.58 22.51 -0.77
C GLY A 213 12.85 22.24 -1.59
N SER A 214 13.70 21.29 -1.19
CA SER A 214 14.90 20.93 -1.95
C SER A 214 14.53 20.24 -3.26
N VAL A 215 15.17 20.64 -4.36
CA VAL A 215 14.97 20.08 -5.70
C VAL A 215 16.32 19.81 -6.36
N TRP A 216 16.46 18.63 -6.98
CA TRP A 216 17.59 18.28 -7.83
C TRP A 216 17.07 17.80 -9.17
N ALA A 217 17.51 18.44 -10.25
CA ALA A 217 17.23 18.03 -11.61
C ALA A 217 18.54 17.67 -12.30
N GLN A 218 18.56 16.55 -13.03
CA GLN A 218 19.67 16.22 -13.91
C GLN A 218 19.71 17.15 -15.12
N ASP A 219 20.89 17.29 -15.72
CA ASP A 219 21.10 18.12 -16.90
C ASP A 219 20.11 17.75 -18.02
N GLY A 220 19.56 18.76 -18.69
CA GLY A 220 18.61 18.58 -19.79
C GLY A 220 17.20 18.16 -19.39
N TRP A 221 16.89 17.99 -18.09
CA TRP A 221 15.56 17.57 -17.63
C TRP A 221 14.43 18.46 -18.15
N GLU A 222 14.59 19.79 -18.11
CA GLU A 222 13.55 20.74 -18.51
C GLU A 222 13.14 20.63 -19.98
N GLY A 223 14.10 20.38 -20.87
CA GLY A 223 13.89 20.25 -22.31
C GLY A 223 13.65 18.82 -22.80
N ALA A 224 13.76 17.82 -21.93
CA ALA A 224 13.63 16.42 -22.31
C ALA A 224 12.17 16.05 -22.62
N ALA A 225 11.94 15.41 -23.77
CA ALA A 225 10.63 14.88 -24.14
C ALA A 225 10.21 13.70 -23.24
N ALA A 226 11.18 12.86 -22.83
CA ALA A 226 10.99 11.74 -21.93
C ALA A 226 11.84 11.92 -20.67
N ARG A 227 11.22 11.86 -19.49
CA ARG A 227 11.86 12.18 -18.20
C ARG A 227 11.10 11.61 -17.01
N TYR A 228 11.79 11.47 -15.89
CA TYR A 228 11.20 11.05 -14.62
C TYR A 228 11.10 12.22 -13.65
N ASP A 229 9.99 12.28 -12.91
CA ASP A 229 9.72 13.32 -11.91
C ASP A 229 9.27 12.67 -10.59
N VAL A 230 10.14 12.68 -9.59
CA VAL A 230 9.89 12.09 -8.28
C VAL A 230 9.63 13.21 -7.28
N ASN A 231 8.46 13.24 -6.68
CA ASN A 231 8.02 14.30 -5.77
C ASN A 231 7.56 13.71 -4.44
N ALA A 232 8.26 14.05 -3.35
CA ALA A 232 7.82 13.78 -1.99
C ALA A 232 7.26 15.07 -1.38
N THR A 233 5.93 15.15 -1.25
CA THR A 233 5.26 16.34 -0.68
C THR A 233 5.23 16.33 0.84
N SER A 234 5.28 15.14 1.43
CA SER A 234 5.42 14.91 2.87
C SER A 234 6.84 14.52 3.26
N GLY A 235 7.12 14.52 4.56
CA GLY A 235 8.43 14.14 5.09
C GLY A 235 8.76 12.67 4.88
N VAL A 236 10.00 12.38 4.49
CA VAL A 236 10.49 11.02 4.25
C VAL A 236 11.80 10.78 4.99
N ALA A 237 11.98 9.65 5.67
CA ALA A 237 13.28 9.40 6.31
C ALA A 237 14.39 9.17 5.26
N THR A 238 14.13 8.36 4.23
CA THR A 238 15.08 8.08 3.14
C THR A 238 14.39 8.08 1.77
N ILE A 239 14.97 8.79 0.80
CA ILE A 239 14.62 8.69 -0.61
C ILE A 239 15.81 8.10 -1.35
N THR A 240 15.59 7.07 -2.16
CA THR A 240 16.59 6.50 -3.07
C THR A 240 16.04 6.48 -4.47
N VAL A 241 16.77 7.06 -5.41
CA VAL A 241 16.50 6.95 -6.85
C VAL A 241 17.73 6.39 -7.52
N GLU A 242 17.58 5.23 -8.16
CA GLU A 242 18.67 4.49 -8.76
C GLU A 242 18.33 3.97 -10.16
N ARG A 243 19.38 3.71 -10.93
CA ARG A 243 19.28 3.12 -12.27
C ARG A 243 19.57 1.62 -12.25
N PHE A 244 18.98 0.90 -13.19
CA PHE A 244 19.22 -0.52 -13.44
C PHE A 244 19.32 -0.83 -14.94
#